data_AF-A0ABD5F1C0-F1
#
_entry.id   AF-A0ABD5F1C0-F1
#
_cell.length_a   1.000
_cell.length_b   1.000
_cell.length_c   1.000
_cell.angle_alpha   90.00
_cell.angle_beta   90.00
_cell.angle_gamma   90.00
#
_symmetry.space_group_name_H-M   'P 1'
#
loop_
_entity.id
_entity.type
_entity.pdbx_description
1 polymer ?
#
loop_
_entity_poly.entity_id
_entity_poly.type
_entity_poly.pdbx_seq_one_letter_code
_entity_poly.pdbx_strand_id
1 'polypeptide(L)'
;FVVTLVVLIPAASSAGTYDYWQKIEKNGEQDVSMLDSVLGVLNSSVKIEMLVFLIGITAFMALRSPLTLLIVPTLGWRLLSQDSNHWGMVWHYSAILMPVLFLAMADGVRRSRDSHRPWLASYAKAAVPVAVAIAVAMTQHLPLRDLLRPETYRTDDARIQAARAQQ
;
A
#
# COMPACT_ATOMS: atom_id res chain seq x y z
N PHE A 1 -8.37 -21.28 13.41
CA PHE A 1 -7.23 -20.54 12.84
C PHE A 1 -5.93 -21.35 12.90
N VAL A 2 -5.43 -21.74 14.08
CA VAL A 2 -4.20 -22.55 14.19
C VAL A 2 -4.29 -23.89 13.45
N VAL A 3 -5.36 -24.65 13.65
CA VAL A 3 -5.63 -25.90 12.91
C VAL A 3 -5.65 -25.67 11.39
N THR A 4 -6.14 -24.51 10.97
CA THR A 4 -6.20 -24.13 9.56
C THR A 4 -4.81 -23.94 8.98
N LEU A 5 -3.94 -23.19 9.66
CA LEU A 5 -2.58 -22.90 9.21
C LEU A 5 -1.64 -24.10 9.30
N VAL A 6 -1.78 -24.94 10.32
CA VAL A 6 -0.82 -26.00 10.63
C VAL A 6 -1.23 -27.36 10.05
N VAL A 7 -2.52 -27.58 9.81
CA VAL A 7 -3.02 -28.90 9.39
C VAL A 7 -3.72 -28.83 8.04
N LEU A 8 -4.72 -27.98 7.90
CA LEU A 8 -5.57 -27.97 6.68
C LEU A 8 -4.82 -27.47 5.45
N ILE A 9 -4.10 -26.35 5.56
CA ILE A 9 -3.37 -25.78 4.40
C ILE A 9 -2.17 -26.67 4.01
N PRO A 10 -1.33 -27.16 4.94
CA PRO A 10 -0.24 -28.06 4.59
C PRO A 10 -0.73 -29.38 3.97
N ALA A 11 -1.84 -29.94 4.46
CA ALA A 11 -2.40 -31.18 3.91
C ALA A 11 -2.99 -31.01 2.49
N ALA A 12 -3.40 -29.80 2.11
CA ALA A 12 -3.90 -29.49 0.78
C ALA A 12 -2.80 -29.02 -0.20
N SER A 13 -1.58 -28.80 0.29
CA SER A 13 -0.41 -28.39 -0.51
C SER A 13 0.34 -29.61 -1.03
N SER A 14 0.72 -29.62 -2.31
CA SER A 14 1.56 -30.68 -2.90
C SER A 14 2.95 -30.78 -2.27
N ALA A 15 3.41 -29.71 -1.60
CA ALA A 15 4.68 -29.66 -0.89
C ALA A 15 4.56 -30.06 0.60
N GLY A 16 3.34 -30.24 1.14
CA GLY A 16 3.12 -30.57 2.55
C GLY A 16 3.49 -29.46 3.53
N THR A 17 3.81 -28.25 3.04
CA THR A 17 4.30 -27.11 3.81
C THR A 17 3.45 -25.87 3.60
N TYR A 18 3.47 -24.98 4.60
CA TYR A 18 2.92 -23.64 4.49
C TYR A 18 3.96 -22.70 3.87
N ASP A 19 3.98 -22.59 2.54
CA ASP A 19 5.02 -21.87 1.77
C ASP A 19 5.18 -20.38 2.12
N TYR A 20 4.16 -19.77 2.73
CA TYR A 20 4.22 -18.37 3.17
C TYR A 20 5.27 -18.11 4.25
N TRP A 21 5.63 -19.13 5.05
CA TRP A 21 6.69 -19.00 6.07
C TRP A 21 8.08 -18.89 5.44
N GLN A 22 8.33 -19.66 4.37
CA GLN A 22 9.60 -19.63 3.64
C GLN A 22 9.86 -18.28 2.98
N LYS A 23 8.80 -17.56 2.56
CA LYS A 23 8.90 -16.21 1.99
C LYS A 23 9.32 -15.11 2.99
N ILE A 24 9.38 -15.45 4.28
CA ILE A 24 9.80 -14.54 5.37
C ILE A 24 11.17 -14.93 5.90
N GLU A 25 11.46 -16.22 6.00
CA GLU A 25 12.76 -16.70 6.49
C GLU A 25 13.87 -16.63 5.44
N LYS A 26 13.53 -16.72 4.14
CA LYS A 26 14.53 -16.86 3.07
C LYS A 26 14.45 -15.74 2.02
N ASN A 27 15.61 -15.15 1.73
CA ASN A 27 15.88 -14.37 0.52
C ASN A 27 16.70 -15.22 -0.45
N GLY A 28 16.04 -16.06 -1.25
CA GLY A 28 16.75 -17.07 -2.05
C GLY A 28 17.27 -18.20 -1.16
N GLU A 29 18.58 -18.40 -1.08
CA GLU A 29 19.22 -19.45 -0.23
C GLU A 29 19.71 -18.95 1.14
N GLN A 30 19.60 -17.64 1.42
CA GLN A 30 20.09 -17.06 2.68
C GLN A 30 18.97 -16.87 3.70
N ASP A 31 19.23 -17.31 4.94
CA ASP A 31 18.39 -17.02 6.10
C ASP A 31 18.52 -15.53 6.46
N VAL A 32 17.39 -14.83 6.53
CA VAL A 32 17.35 -13.40 6.84
C VAL A 32 16.79 -13.19 8.23
N SER A 33 17.55 -12.51 9.10
CA SER A 33 17.01 -12.08 10.38
C SER A 33 15.83 -11.14 10.17
N MET A 34 14.82 -11.23 11.04
CA MET A 34 13.66 -10.32 11.00
C MET A 34 14.08 -8.86 11.15
N LEU A 35 15.11 -8.59 11.97
CA LEU A 35 15.67 -7.24 12.15
C LEU A 35 16.36 -6.75 10.87
N ASP A 36 17.11 -7.61 10.19
CA ASP A 36 17.78 -7.26 8.93
C ASP A 36 16.79 -7.01 7.81
N SER A 37 15.67 -7.75 7.79
CA SER A 37 14.58 -7.53 6.84
C SER A 37 13.89 -6.17 7.04
N VAL A 38 13.69 -5.76 8.30
CA VAL A 38 13.11 -4.46 8.65
C VAL A 38 14.10 -3.31 8.42
N LEU A 39 15.36 -3.45 8.82
CA LEU A 39 16.38 -2.43 8.61
C LEU A 39 16.77 -2.30 7.12
N GLY A 40 16.73 -3.41 6.39
CA GLY A 40 16.95 -3.48 4.94
C GLY A 40 15.92 -2.69 4.12
N VAL A 41 14.80 -2.26 4.72
CA VAL A 41 13.86 -1.30 4.11
C VAL A 41 14.57 -0.03 3.68
N LEU A 42 15.52 0.46 4.48
CA LEU A 42 16.26 1.70 4.18
C LEU A 42 17.20 1.55 2.98
N ASN A 43 17.50 0.33 2.57
CA ASN A 43 18.33 0.03 1.42
C ASN A 43 17.50 -0.24 0.14
N SER A 44 16.17 -0.31 0.25
CA SER A 44 15.28 -0.59 -0.88
C SER A 44 14.46 0.66 -1.25
N SER A 45 14.80 1.26 -2.40
CA SER A 45 14.10 2.43 -2.93
C SER A 45 12.59 2.20 -3.05
N VAL A 46 12.17 1.01 -3.51
CA VAL A 46 10.75 0.66 -3.68
C VAL A 46 10.02 0.58 -2.34
N LYS A 47 10.64 0.02 -1.30
CA LYS A 47 10.02 -0.05 0.04
C LYS A 47 9.90 1.34 0.67
N ILE A 48 10.91 2.19 0.49
CA ILE A 48 10.87 3.60 0.94
C ILE A 48 9.76 4.35 0.21
N GLU A 49 9.72 4.24 -1.12
CA GLU A 49 8.71 4.89 -1.96
C GLU A 49 7.30 4.48 -1.54
N MET A 50 7.07 3.18 -1.30
CA MET A 50 5.80 2.67 -0.79
C MET A 50 5.41 3.31 0.55
N LEU A 51 6.33 3.36 1.53
CA LEU A 51 6.07 3.97 2.84
C LEU A 51 5.82 5.48 2.74
N VAL A 52 6.60 6.16 1.90
CA VAL A 52 6.45 7.60 1.64
C VAL A 52 5.10 7.89 1.00
N PHE A 53 4.65 7.11 0.01
CA PHE A 53 3.32 7.31 -0.57
C PHE A 53 2.20 6.97 0.42
N LEU A 54 2.36 5.89 1.18
CA LEU A 54 1.37 5.42 2.14
C LEU A 54 1.07 6.49 3.20
N ILE A 55 2.10 7.14 3.73
CA ILE A 55 1.95 8.19 4.76
C ILE A 55 1.80 9.58 4.12
N GLY A 56 2.46 9.82 2.99
CA GLY A 56 2.47 11.11 2.29
C GLY A 56 1.09 11.52 1.80
N ILE A 57 0.24 10.58 1.37
CA ILE A 57 -1.14 10.88 0.97
C ILE A 57 -1.99 11.43 2.12
N THR A 58 -1.58 11.19 3.37
CA THR A 58 -2.22 11.75 4.58
C THR A 58 -1.60 13.06 5.04
N ALA A 59 -0.76 13.69 4.20
CA ALA A 59 0.06 14.84 4.55
C ALA A 59 0.85 14.61 5.86
N PHE A 60 1.32 13.37 6.08
CA PHE A 60 2.00 12.92 7.30
C PHE A 60 1.21 13.06 8.60
N MET A 61 -0.06 13.49 8.55
CA MET A 61 -0.82 13.78 9.76
C MET A 61 -1.30 12.50 10.45
N ALA A 62 -1.39 11.38 9.73
CA ALA A 62 -1.70 10.08 10.34
C ALA A 62 -0.71 9.69 11.45
N LEU A 63 0.58 10.04 11.32
CA LEU A 63 1.62 9.74 12.32
C LEU A 63 1.36 10.38 13.69
N ARG A 64 0.46 11.37 13.76
CA ARG A 64 0.09 12.05 15.01
C ARG A 64 -1.02 11.34 15.76
N SER A 65 -1.65 10.33 15.17
CA SER A 65 -2.69 9.52 15.79
C SER A 65 -2.18 8.14 16.21
N PRO A 66 -2.54 7.65 17.40
CA PRO A 66 -2.27 6.28 17.83
C PRO A 66 -2.99 5.24 16.98
N LEU A 67 -4.00 5.63 16.19
CA LEU A 67 -4.66 4.72 15.24
C LEU A 67 -3.70 4.18 14.18
N THR A 68 -2.59 4.89 13.92
CA THR A 68 -1.52 4.39 13.05
C THR A 68 -0.86 3.11 13.59
N LEU A 69 -0.96 2.82 14.89
CA LEU A 69 -0.47 1.54 15.43
C LEU A 69 -1.27 0.34 14.92
N LEU A 70 -2.53 0.53 14.52
CA LEU A 70 -3.38 -0.55 14.01
C LEU A 70 -2.90 -1.10 12.66
N ILE A 71 -2.17 -0.31 11.88
CA ILE A 71 -1.61 -0.78 10.60
C ILE A 71 -0.24 -1.47 10.76
N VAL A 72 0.38 -1.38 11.95
CA VAL A 72 1.72 -1.94 12.19
C VAL A 72 1.77 -3.45 11.99
N PRO A 73 0.81 -4.28 12.46
CA PRO A 73 0.87 -5.72 12.23
C PRO A 73 0.85 -6.07 10.73
N THR A 74 -0.03 -5.42 9.97
CA THR A 74 -0.17 -5.65 8.53
C THR A 74 1.05 -5.14 7.76
N LEU A 75 1.59 -3.99 8.15
CA LEU A 75 2.84 -3.48 7.59
C LEU A 75 4.04 -4.33 7.97
N GLY A 76 4.11 -4.86 9.19
CA GLY A 76 5.21 -5.68 9.68
C GLY A 76 5.37 -6.93 8.84
N TRP A 77 4.28 -7.71 8.68
CA TRP A 77 4.30 -8.89 7.80
C TRP A 77 4.65 -8.53 6.36
N ARG A 78 4.16 -7.39 5.88
CA ARG A 78 4.49 -6.90 4.55
C ARG A 78 5.98 -6.60 4.43
N LEU A 79 6.57 -5.86 5.37
CA LEU A 79 7.99 -5.48 5.44
C LEU A 79 8.94 -6.70 5.56
N LEU A 80 8.47 -7.76 6.24
CA LEU A 80 9.16 -9.04 6.41
C LEU A 80 9.10 -9.93 5.16
N SER A 81 8.08 -9.79 4.32
CA SER A 81 8.01 -10.53 3.06
C SER A 81 9.20 -10.18 2.18
N GLN A 82 9.65 -11.11 1.34
CA GLN A 82 10.69 -10.85 0.33
C GLN A 82 10.14 -10.83 -1.10
N ASP A 83 8.83 -10.97 -1.25
CA ASP A 83 8.16 -11.06 -2.53
C ASP A 83 7.97 -9.65 -3.13
N SER A 84 8.58 -9.41 -4.29
CA SER A 84 8.61 -8.09 -4.93
C SER A 84 7.22 -7.53 -5.25
N ASN A 85 6.22 -8.41 -5.43
CA ASN A 85 4.84 -8.01 -5.73
C ASN A 85 4.15 -7.30 -4.56
N HIS A 86 4.65 -7.46 -3.33
CA HIS A 86 4.07 -6.82 -2.15
C HIS A 86 4.43 -5.34 -2.05
N TRP A 87 5.37 -4.83 -2.85
CA TRP A 87 5.85 -3.44 -2.73
C TRP A 87 5.39 -2.52 -3.84
N GLY A 88 5.16 -3.09 -5.03
CA GLY A 88 4.73 -2.32 -6.19
C GLY A 88 3.31 -1.78 -6.05
N MET A 89 3.06 -0.65 -6.70
CA MET A 89 1.73 -0.02 -6.76
C MET A 89 0.78 -0.72 -7.75
N VAL A 90 1.27 -1.73 -8.49
CA VAL A 90 0.50 -2.54 -9.45
C VAL A 90 -0.55 -3.39 -8.73
N TRP A 91 -0.21 -3.91 -7.55
CA TRP A 91 -1.13 -4.68 -6.71
C TRP A 91 -1.59 -3.82 -5.54
N HIS A 92 -2.90 -3.60 -5.43
CA HIS A 92 -3.50 -2.68 -4.45
C HIS A 92 -3.53 -3.23 -3.00
N TYR A 93 -2.47 -3.87 -2.54
CA TYR A 93 -2.35 -4.38 -1.17
C TYR A 93 -2.43 -3.28 -0.10
N SER A 94 -2.14 -2.03 -0.47
CA SER A 94 -2.28 -0.87 0.41
C SER A 94 -3.74 -0.45 0.65
N ALA A 95 -4.70 -0.91 -0.16
CA ALA A 95 -6.09 -0.46 -0.09
C ALA A 95 -6.74 -0.73 1.29
N ILE A 96 -6.39 -1.86 1.92
CA ILE A 96 -6.93 -2.21 3.24
C ILE A 96 -6.41 -1.30 4.37
N LEU A 97 -5.24 -0.66 4.18
CA LEU A 97 -4.64 0.24 5.16
C LEU A 97 -5.25 1.65 5.10
N MET A 98 -5.78 2.04 3.94
CA MET A 98 -6.23 3.41 3.69
C MET A 98 -7.36 3.88 4.63
N PRO A 99 -8.42 3.10 4.92
CA PRO A 99 -9.47 3.54 5.84
C PRO A 99 -8.91 3.89 7.23
N VAL A 100 -8.00 3.05 7.75
CA VAL A 100 -7.36 3.28 9.05
C VAL A 100 -6.47 4.52 9.00
N LEU A 101 -5.70 4.70 7.93
CA LEU A 101 -4.83 5.86 7.75
C LEU A 101 -5.60 7.18 7.60
N PHE A 102 -6.75 7.18 6.92
CA PHE A 102 -7.60 8.39 6.83
C PHE A 102 -8.25 8.73 8.17
N LEU A 103 -8.69 7.74 8.95
CA LEU A 103 -9.17 7.95 10.31
C LEU A 103 -8.03 8.49 11.21
N ALA A 104 -6.83 7.91 11.09
CA ALA A 104 -5.64 8.37 11.78
C ALA A 104 -5.27 9.81 11.37
N MET A 105 -5.40 10.17 10.10
CA MET A 105 -5.20 11.53 9.61
C MET A 105 -6.18 12.50 10.27
N ALA A 106 -7.48 12.19 10.29
CA ALA A 106 -8.51 13.04 10.89
C ALA A 106 -8.28 13.26 12.39
N ASP A 107 -7.98 12.19 13.14
CA ASP A 107 -7.62 12.29 14.56
C ASP A 107 -6.30 13.04 14.77
N GLY A 108 -5.31 12.82 13.91
CA GLY A 108 -4.03 13.53 13.92
C GLY A 108 -4.17 15.03 13.67
N VAL A 109 -5.03 15.43 12.73
CA VAL A 109 -5.39 16.84 12.48
C VAL A 109 -6.02 17.43 13.74
N ARG A 110 -7.04 16.76 14.30
CA ARG A 110 -7.75 17.22 15.50
C ARG A 110 -6.80 17.46 16.67
N ARG A 111 -5.96 16.48 17.00
CA ARG A 111 -4.95 16.59 18.08
C ARG A 111 -3.90 17.65 17.83
N SER A 112 -3.57 17.89 16.56
CA SER A 112 -2.54 18.87 16.18
C SER A 112 -3.04 20.30 16.24
N ARG A 113 -4.36 20.54 16.06
CA ARG A 113 -4.99 21.86 16.24
C ARG A 113 -4.95 22.33 17.70
N ASP A 114 -5.08 21.40 18.64
CA ASP A 114 -5.05 21.67 20.09
C ASP A 114 -3.61 21.68 20.66
N SER A 115 -2.59 21.62 19.81
CA SER A 115 -1.21 21.55 20.25
C SER A 115 -0.69 22.91 20.74
N HIS A 116 0.06 22.91 21.85
CA HIS A 116 0.83 24.06 22.32
C HIS A 116 1.91 24.54 21.32
N ARG A 117 2.20 23.77 20.26
CA ARG A 117 3.18 24.14 19.22
C ARG A 117 2.48 24.90 18.08
N PRO A 118 2.74 26.21 17.90
CA PRO A 118 1.96 27.05 16.98
C PRO A 118 2.17 26.68 15.51
N TRP A 119 3.36 26.19 15.13
CA TRP A 119 3.63 25.72 13.77
C TRP A 119 2.79 24.49 13.42
N LEU A 120 2.59 23.60 14.39
CA LEU A 120 1.84 22.36 14.19
C LEU A 120 0.34 22.64 14.10
N ALA A 121 -0.18 23.53 14.95
CA ALA A 121 -1.56 23.98 14.88
C ALA A 121 -1.85 24.70 13.54
N SER A 122 -0.90 25.48 13.04
CA SER A 122 -0.97 26.12 11.72
C SER A 122 -0.95 25.09 10.59
N TYR A 123 -0.04 24.12 10.64
CA TYR A 123 0.04 23.04 9.65
C TYR A 123 -1.24 22.19 9.62
N ALA A 124 -1.83 21.90 10.77
CA ALA A 124 -3.08 21.14 10.86
C ALA A 124 -4.26 21.82 10.12
N LYS A 125 -4.26 23.15 10.01
CA LYS A 125 -5.25 23.89 9.21
C LYS A 125 -5.07 23.66 7.71
N ALA A 126 -3.83 23.45 7.26
CA ALA A 126 -3.49 23.20 5.86
C ALA A 126 -3.42 21.71 5.49
N ALA A 127 -3.40 20.79 6.46
CA ALA A 127 -3.19 19.37 6.21
C ALA A 127 -4.24 18.74 5.27
N VAL A 128 -5.52 19.09 5.43
CA VAL A 128 -6.60 18.59 4.56
C VAL A 128 -6.45 19.09 3.12
N PRO A 129 -6.33 20.41 2.83
CA PRO A 129 -6.12 20.86 1.45
C PRO A 129 -4.80 20.34 0.85
N VAL A 130 -3.75 20.16 1.65
CA VAL A 130 -2.50 19.53 1.19
C VAL A 130 -2.74 18.08 0.76
N ALA A 131 -3.43 17.27 1.57
CA ALA A 131 -3.75 15.88 1.22
C ALA A 131 -4.61 15.80 -0.05
N VAL A 132 -5.59 16.71 -0.20
CA VAL A 132 -6.39 16.81 -1.43
C VAL A 132 -5.53 17.17 -2.64
N ALA A 133 -4.63 18.15 -2.51
CA ALA A 133 -3.71 18.52 -3.58
C ALA A 133 -2.80 17.35 -4.00
N ILE A 134 -2.29 16.57 -3.03
CA ILE A 134 -1.51 15.36 -3.30
C ILE A 134 -2.37 14.33 -4.05
N ALA A 135 -3.60 14.07 -3.61
CA ALA A 135 -4.50 13.13 -4.28
C ALA A 135 -4.80 13.56 -5.73
N VAL A 136 -5.07 14.85 -5.96
CA VAL A 136 -5.31 15.41 -7.30
C VAL A 136 -4.07 15.28 -8.19
N ALA A 137 -2.88 15.57 -7.65
CA ALA A 137 -1.62 15.41 -8.38
C ALA A 137 -1.39 13.94 -8.75
N MET A 138 -1.60 13.01 -7.81
CA MET A 138 -1.48 11.56 -8.04
C MET A 138 -2.48 11.03 -9.07
N THR A 139 -3.66 11.64 -9.15
CA THR A 139 -4.68 11.32 -10.17
C THR A 139 -4.14 11.49 -11.59
N GLN A 140 -3.17 12.37 -11.80
CA GLN A 140 -2.55 12.58 -13.12
C GLN A 140 -1.72 11.40 -13.62
N HIS A 141 -1.31 10.50 -12.72
CA HIS A 141 -0.56 9.29 -13.04
C HIS A 141 -1.46 8.07 -13.25
N LEU A 142 -2.78 8.21 -13.05
CA LEU A 142 -3.77 7.16 -13.30
C LEU A 142 -4.30 7.27 -14.75
N PRO A 143 -4.78 6.17 -15.36
CA PRO A 143 -5.39 6.17 -16.69
C PRO A 143 -6.72 6.96 -16.75
N LEU A 144 -7.05 7.72 -15.70
CA LEU A 144 -8.18 8.66 -15.69
C LEU A 144 -8.02 9.76 -16.75
N ARG A 145 -6.79 10.07 -17.14
CA ARG A 145 -6.52 10.96 -18.30
C ARG A 145 -6.96 10.33 -19.62
N ASP A 146 -6.93 9.01 -19.71
CA ASP A 146 -7.39 8.30 -20.90
C ASP A 146 -8.92 8.36 -21.01
N LEU A 147 -9.65 8.45 -19.90
CA LEU A 147 -11.10 8.70 -19.93
C LEU A 147 -11.47 10.07 -20.52
N LEU A 148 -10.55 11.02 -20.56
CA LEU A 148 -10.75 12.32 -21.22
C LEU A 148 -10.37 12.29 -22.71
N ARG A 149 -9.74 11.22 -23.18
CA ARG A 149 -9.36 11.05 -24.58
C ARG A 149 -10.51 10.40 -25.35
N PRO A 150 -11.02 11.04 -26.42
CA PRO A 150 -12.06 10.45 -27.27
C PRO A 150 -11.65 9.09 -27.85
N GLU A 151 -10.36 8.91 -28.08
CA GLU A 151 -9.74 7.68 -28.61
C GLU A 151 -10.02 6.44 -27.74
N THR A 152 -10.17 6.61 -26.43
CA THR A 152 -10.45 5.52 -25.48
C THR A 152 -11.82 4.89 -25.70
N TYR A 153 -12.77 5.66 -26.25
CA TYR A 153 -14.13 5.21 -26.53
C TYR A 153 -14.31 4.81 -28.00
N ARG A 154 -13.29 4.99 -28.86
CA ARG A 154 -13.31 4.43 -30.21
C ARG A 154 -13.09 2.93 -30.10
N THR A 155 -14.15 2.17 -30.36
CA THR A 155 -14.00 0.76 -30.70
C THR A 155 -13.20 0.68 -31.99
N ASP A 156 -11.94 0.25 -31.91
CA ASP A 156 -11.14 -0.04 -33.10
C ASP A 156 -11.93 -0.95 -34.03
N ASP A 157 -12.10 -0.52 -35.28
CA ASP A 157 -12.70 -1.33 -36.36
C ASP A 157 -12.03 -2.71 -36.46
N ALA A 158 -10.75 -2.82 -36.06
CA ALA A 158 -10.01 -4.08 -35.99
C ALA A 158 -10.60 -5.11 -35.00
N ARG A 159 -11.12 -4.67 -33.84
CA ARG A 159 -11.79 -5.56 -32.87
C ARG A 159 -13.16 -6.00 -33.37
N ILE A 160 -13.88 -5.11 -34.06
CA ILE A 160 -15.19 -5.42 -34.67
C ILE A 160 -15.00 -6.36 -35.87
N GLN A 161 -13.96 -6.17 -36.68
CA GLN A 161 -13.63 -7.05 -37.81
C GLN A 161 -13.16 -8.43 -37.33
N ALA A 162 -12.37 -8.53 -36.26
CA ALA A 162 -11.98 -9.81 -35.68
C ALA A 162 -13.19 -10.59 -35.13
N ALA A 163 -14.18 -9.90 -34.55
CA ALA A 163 -15.43 -10.52 -34.09
C ALA A 163 -16.33 -10.97 -35.25
N ARG A 164 -16.34 -10.25 -36.38
CA ARG A 164 -17.07 -10.65 -37.59
C ARG A 164 -16.40 -11.78 -38.37
N ALA A 165 -15.09 -11.93 -38.29
CA ALA A 165 -14.35 -13.02 -38.94
C ALA A 165 -14.52 -14.39 -38.23
N GLN A 166 -15.17 -14.43 -37.07
CA GLN A 166 -15.46 -15.63 -36.28
C GLN A 166 -16.93 -16.08 -36.35
N GLN A 167 -17.77 -15.43 -37.17
CA GLN A 167 -19.14 -15.83 -37.50
C GLN A 167 -19.22 -16.34 -38.92
#